data_AF-A0A1V5XCD9-F1
#
_entry.id   AF-A0A1V5XCD9-F1
#
_cell.length_a   1.000
_cell.length_b   1.000
_cell.length_c   1.000
_cell.angle_alpha   90.00
_cell.angle_beta   90.00
_cell.angle_gamma   90.00
#
_symmetry.space_group_name_H-M   'P 1'
#
loop_
_entity.id
_entity.type
_entity.pdbx_description
1 polymer ?
#
loop_
_entity_poly.entity_id
_entity_poly.type
_entity_poly.pdbx_seq_one_letter_code
_entity_poly.pdbx_strand_id
1 'polypeptide(L)'
;MEKISVGGFLKKGFSIVMRNPVLLVLGLLANLPLLLIKKDLTPAGLGGLIVYLLISPYLFGLIMRFVFESIDKKPSWNKLNSFVLNKYPLILLAHIIYYLACFVGMMLLVIPGVILSIRLLLCDGGILFDNDSAIVSLRRSWRITKGSWWRLFVLVLGCSLPVILFAFFESLLPKTVYSFVYLLLSIITCVWYQCVFTLAYLHLRERESK
;
A
#
# COMPACT_ATOMS: atom_id res chain seq x y z
N MET A 1 21.56 14.33 -6.90
CA MET A 1 20.30 13.79 -6.37
C MET A 1 20.66 12.73 -5.34
N GLU A 2 20.39 13.05 -4.07
CA GLU A 2 20.83 12.29 -2.90
C GLU A 2 20.36 10.83 -2.98
N LYS A 3 21.26 9.88 -2.67
CA LYS A 3 20.88 8.47 -2.48
C LYS A 3 19.97 8.42 -1.24
N ILE A 4 18.66 8.60 -1.40
CA ILE A 4 17.73 8.48 -0.28
C ILE A 4 17.89 7.06 0.27
N SER A 5 18.41 6.98 1.50
CA SER A 5 18.59 5.74 2.23
C SER A 5 17.20 5.21 2.63
N VAL A 6 17.11 3.91 2.90
CA VAL A 6 15.86 3.28 3.41
C VAL A 6 15.29 4.07 4.60
N GLY A 7 16.15 4.48 5.54
CA GLY A 7 15.75 5.30 6.69
C GLY A 7 15.20 6.68 6.31
N GLY A 8 15.68 7.28 5.22
CA GLY A 8 15.16 8.55 4.70
C GLY A 8 13.70 8.44 4.23
N PHE A 9 13.35 7.36 3.51
CA PHE A 9 11.97 7.11 3.09
C PHE A 9 11.04 6.87 4.29
N LEU A 10 11.48 6.03 5.23
CA LEU A 10 10.73 5.73 6.45
C LEU A 10 10.45 7.01 7.25
N LYS A 11 11.48 7.83 7.51
CA LYS A 11 11.35 9.09 8.25
C LYS A 11 10.47 10.11 7.52
N LYS A 12 10.64 10.26 6.20
CA LYS A 12 9.84 11.21 5.40
C LYS A 12 8.38 10.77 5.34
N GLY A 13 8.12 9.48 5.09
CA GLY A 13 6.78 8.92 5.11
C GLY A 13 6.09 9.15 6.46
N PHE A 14 6.79 8.88 7.57
CA PHE A 14 6.24 9.09 8.92
C PHE A 14 5.93 10.58 9.18
N SER A 15 6.83 11.48 8.77
CA SER A 15 6.60 12.91 8.87
C SER A 15 5.39 13.38 8.06
N ILE A 16 5.07 12.76 6.93
CA ILE A 16 3.89 13.11 6.13
C ILE A 16 2.61 12.71 6.86
N VAL A 17 2.58 11.52 7.46
CA VAL A 17 1.44 11.04 8.27
C VAL A 17 1.16 12.01 9.41
N MET A 18 2.19 12.37 10.19
CA MET A 18 2.03 13.26 11.36
C MET A 18 1.63 14.69 10.98
N ARG A 19 1.99 15.17 9.79
CA ARG A 19 1.60 16.51 9.30
C ARG A 19 0.17 16.56 8.76
N ASN A 20 -0.40 15.42 8.38
CA ASN A 20 -1.68 15.35 7.69
C ASN A 20 -2.64 14.40 8.42
N PRO A 21 -3.37 14.86 9.45
CA PRO A 21 -4.26 13.99 10.23
C PRO A 21 -5.38 13.38 9.37
N VAL A 22 -5.74 13.99 8.24
CA VAL A 22 -6.74 13.42 7.33
C VAL A 22 -6.29 12.08 6.73
N LEU A 23 -4.99 11.85 6.62
CA LEU A 23 -4.48 10.55 6.20
C LEU A 23 -4.84 9.44 7.20
N LEU A 24 -4.92 9.74 8.50
CA LEU A 24 -5.37 8.78 9.51
C LEU A 24 -6.86 8.47 9.36
N VAL A 25 -7.68 9.44 8.93
CA VAL A 25 -9.09 9.19 8.61
C VAL A 25 -9.21 8.26 7.40
N LEU A 26 -8.41 8.50 6.34
CA LEU A 26 -8.36 7.59 5.19
C LEU A 26 -7.84 6.20 5.59
N GLY A 27 -6.86 6.13 6.48
CA GLY A 27 -6.35 4.88 7.05
C GLY A 27 -7.42 4.12 7.84
N LEU A 28 -8.20 4.81 8.67
CA LEU A 28 -9.33 4.23 9.37
C LEU A 28 -10.35 3.65 8.39
N LEU A 29 -10.76 4.44 7.39
CA LEU A 29 -11.67 4.00 6.34
C LEU A 29 -11.12 2.78 5.58
N ALA A 30 -9.80 2.72 5.35
CA ALA A 30 -9.15 1.59 4.68
C ALA A 30 -9.12 0.32 5.52
N ASN A 31 -9.17 0.44 6.85
CA ASN A 31 -9.23 -0.69 7.77
C ASN A 31 -10.67 -1.15 8.05
N LEU A 32 -11.70 -0.33 7.86
CA LEU A 32 -13.09 -0.71 8.15
C LEU A 32 -13.55 -1.99 7.41
N PRO A 33 -13.25 -2.20 6.11
CA PRO A 33 -13.67 -3.42 5.42
C PRO A 33 -13.04 -4.70 6.00
N LEU A 34 -11.89 -4.60 6.69
CA LEU A 34 -11.28 -5.75 7.38
C LEU A 34 -12.17 -6.29 8.50
N LEU A 35 -13.02 -5.45 9.11
CA LEU A 35 -13.95 -5.87 10.16
C LEU A 35 -15.05 -6.80 9.63
N LEU A 36 -15.28 -6.78 8.30
CA LEU A 36 -16.26 -7.66 7.64
C LEU A 36 -15.67 -9.04 7.35
N ILE A 37 -14.34 -9.17 7.36
CA ILE A 37 -13.66 -10.44 7.09
C ILE A 37 -13.76 -11.33 8.33
N LYS A 38 -14.55 -12.40 8.22
CA LYS A 38 -14.60 -13.45 9.23
C LYS A 38 -13.51 -14.48 8.95
N LYS A 39 -12.99 -15.14 10.00
CA LYS A 39 -11.96 -16.18 9.87
C LYS A 39 -12.44 -17.42 9.13
N ASP A 40 -13.75 -17.63 9.05
CA ASP A 40 -14.37 -18.79 8.42
C ASP A 40 -14.74 -18.53 6.96
N LEU A 41 -14.61 -19.55 6.10
CA LEU A 41 -15.00 -19.55 4.68
C LEU A 41 -16.53 -19.58 4.45
N THR A 42 -17.29 -18.94 5.35
CA THR A 42 -18.75 -18.79 5.18
C THR A 42 -19.07 -17.80 4.06
N PRO A 43 -20.28 -17.85 3.45
CA PRO A 43 -20.70 -16.84 2.48
C PRO A 43 -20.55 -15.40 2.99
N ALA A 44 -20.76 -15.18 4.29
CA ALA A 44 -20.53 -13.88 4.93
C ALA A 44 -19.04 -13.49 4.97
N GLY A 45 -18.14 -14.43 5.28
CA GLY A 45 -16.70 -14.20 5.25
C GLY A 45 -16.19 -13.89 3.85
N LEU A 46 -16.67 -14.62 2.84
CA LEU A 46 -16.37 -14.37 1.43
C LEU A 46 -16.90 -13.01 0.97
N GLY A 47 -18.12 -12.64 1.39
CA GLY A 47 -18.68 -11.31 1.13
C GLY A 47 -17.80 -10.20 1.69
N GLY A 48 -17.33 -10.33 2.94
CA GLY A 48 -16.39 -9.38 3.55
C GLY A 48 -15.08 -9.25 2.79
N LEU A 49 -14.51 -10.37 2.33
CA LEU A 49 -13.29 -10.37 1.52
C LEU A 49 -13.49 -9.65 0.19
N ILE A 50 -14.61 -9.89 -0.51
CA ILE A 50 -14.93 -9.21 -1.78
C ILE A 50 -15.04 -7.71 -1.54
N VAL A 51 -15.75 -7.29 -0.49
CA VAL A 51 -15.88 -5.86 -0.13
C VAL A 51 -14.50 -5.25 0.13
N TYR A 52 -13.63 -5.93 0.87
CA TYR A 52 -12.26 -5.48 1.11
C TYR A 52 -11.45 -5.35 -0.19
N LEU A 53 -11.52 -6.33 -1.09
CA LEU A 53 -10.78 -6.34 -2.35
C LEU A 53 -11.25 -5.26 -3.34
N LEU A 54 -12.52 -4.85 -3.26
CA LEU A 54 -13.05 -3.76 -4.08
C LEU A 54 -12.71 -2.39 -3.48
N ILE A 55 -12.89 -2.22 -2.16
CA ILE A 55 -12.77 -0.89 -1.54
C ILE A 55 -11.31 -0.50 -1.28
N SER A 56 -10.44 -1.45 -0.88
CA SER A 56 -9.07 -1.12 -0.47
C SER A 56 -8.22 -0.49 -1.58
N PRO A 57 -8.23 -0.96 -2.86
CA PRO A 57 -7.44 -0.34 -3.92
C PRO A 57 -7.83 1.11 -4.18
N TYR A 58 -9.13 1.41 -4.06
CA TYR A 58 -9.63 2.78 -4.20
C TYR A 58 -9.06 3.69 -3.12
N LEU A 59 -9.16 3.28 -1.85
CA LEU A 59 -8.67 4.06 -0.71
C LEU A 59 -7.15 4.22 -0.73
N PHE A 60 -6.41 3.18 -1.13
CA PHE A 60 -4.97 3.28 -1.33
C PHE A 60 -4.62 4.27 -2.45
N GLY A 61 -5.36 4.26 -3.56
CA GLY A 61 -5.21 5.24 -4.62
C GLY A 61 -5.47 6.68 -4.16
N LEU A 62 -6.49 6.90 -3.30
CA LEU A 62 -6.74 8.21 -2.68
C LEU A 62 -5.56 8.66 -1.81
N ILE A 63 -5.03 7.77 -0.96
CA ILE A 63 -3.88 8.07 -0.08
C ILE A 63 -2.65 8.41 -0.93
N MET A 64 -2.31 7.58 -1.92
CA MET A 64 -1.15 7.81 -2.80
C MET A 64 -1.28 9.15 -3.53
N ARG A 65 -2.46 9.46 -4.08
CA ARG A 65 -2.70 10.71 -4.79
C ARG A 65 -2.65 11.92 -3.85
N PHE A 66 -3.16 11.77 -2.63
CA PHE A 66 -3.10 12.82 -1.60
C PHE A 66 -1.65 13.12 -1.25
N VAL A 67 -0.85 12.08 -1.00
CA VAL A 67 0.58 12.21 -0.68
C VAL A 67 1.30 12.92 -1.81
N PHE A 68 1.07 12.52 -3.06
CA PHE A 68 1.67 13.16 -4.23
C PHE A 68 1.33 14.65 -4.32
N GLU A 69 0.04 15.02 -4.22
CA GLU A 69 -0.35 16.43 -4.29
C GLU A 69 0.18 17.24 -3.11
N SER A 70 0.27 16.64 -1.92
CA SER A 70 0.78 17.28 -0.69
C SER A 70 2.26 17.67 -0.74
N ILE A 71 3.03 17.12 -1.70
CA ILE A 71 4.44 17.49 -1.89
C ILE A 71 4.55 18.93 -2.38
N ASP A 72 3.70 19.33 -3.34
CA ASP A 72 3.79 20.63 -4.01
C ASP A 72 2.71 21.62 -3.56
N LYS A 73 1.52 21.13 -3.16
CA LYS A 73 0.35 21.98 -2.90
C LYS A 73 -0.61 21.36 -1.89
N LYS A 74 -1.59 22.14 -1.42
CA LYS A 74 -2.69 21.59 -0.63
C LYS A 74 -3.62 20.76 -1.53
N PRO A 75 -3.87 19.47 -1.23
CA PRO A 75 -4.72 18.61 -2.05
C PRO A 75 -6.19 19.07 -2.00
N SER A 76 -6.86 19.00 -3.14
CA SER A 76 -8.28 19.34 -3.28
C SER A 76 -9.11 18.06 -3.38
N TRP A 77 -9.94 17.77 -2.38
CA TRP A 77 -10.74 16.53 -2.29
C TRP A 77 -11.54 16.21 -3.54
N ASN A 78 -12.28 17.18 -4.09
CA ASN A 78 -13.13 16.93 -5.27
C ASN A 78 -12.31 16.52 -6.51
N LYS A 79 -11.14 17.13 -6.71
CA LYS A 79 -10.24 16.84 -7.84
C LYS A 79 -9.54 15.50 -7.64
N LEU A 80 -9.14 15.22 -6.41
CA LEU A 80 -8.48 13.97 -6.04
C LEU A 80 -9.44 12.79 -6.21
N ASN A 81 -10.67 12.92 -5.70
CA ASN A 81 -11.71 11.90 -5.75
C ASN A 81 -12.12 11.60 -7.20
N SER A 82 -12.41 12.63 -8.01
CA SER A 82 -12.77 12.44 -9.42
C SER A 82 -11.63 11.81 -10.23
N PHE A 83 -10.39 12.21 -9.98
CA PHE A 83 -9.21 11.62 -10.63
C PHE A 83 -9.07 10.12 -10.32
N VAL A 84 -9.13 9.75 -9.03
CA VAL A 84 -8.97 8.35 -8.61
C VAL A 84 -10.16 7.50 -9.05
N LEU A 85 -11.39 8.01 -8.98
CA LEU A 85 -12.57 7.31 -9.50
C LEU A 85 -12.45 7.01 -11.00
N ASN A 86 -11.98 7.97 -11.80
CA ASN A 86 -11.77 7.76 -13.24
C ASN A 86 -10.71 6.69 -13.54
N LYS A 87 -9.72 6.52 -12.64
CA LYS A 87 -8.66 5.51 -12.76
C LYS A 87 -9.00 4.19 -12.06
N TYR A 88 -10.04 4.16 -11.23
CA TYR A 88 -10.37 3.03 -10.38
C TYR A 88 -10.53 1.70 -11.16
N PRO A 89 -11.19 1.65 -12.34
CA PRO A 89 -11.26 0.40 -13.10
C PRO A 89 -9.89 -0.16 -13.49
N LEU A 90 -8.92 0.72 -13.81
CA LEU A 90 -7.55 0.32 -14.15
C LEU A 90 -6.79 -0.13 -12.90
N ILE A 91 -6.95 0.57 -11.78
CA ILE A 91 -6.35 0.21 -10.50
C ILE A 91 -6.86 -1.16 -10.05
N LEU A 92 -8.18 -1.39 -10.14
CA LEU A 92 -8.81 -2.65 -9.77
C LEU A 92 -8.32 -3.80 -10.65
N LEU A 93 -8.26 -3.59 -11.98
CA LEU A 93 -7.74 -4.59 -12.90
C LEU A 93 -6.27 -4.95 -12.60
N ALA A 94 -5.44 -3.95 -12.31
CA ALA A 94 -4.04 -4.18 -11.94
C ALA A 94 -3.91 -4.96 -10.63
N HIS A 95 -4.75 -4.65 -9.63
CA HIS A 95 -4.80 -5.38 -8.37
C HIS A 95 -5.26 -6.84 -8.55
N ILE A 96 -6.27 -7.09 -9.38
CA ILE A 96 -6.71 -8.46 -9.69
C ILE A 96 -5.56 -9.27 -10.28
N ILE A 97 -4.86 -8.72 -11.28
CA ILE A 97 -3.71 -9.41 -11.91
C ILE A 97 -2.58 -9.59 -10.89
N TYR A 98 -2.30 -8.58 -10.07
CA TYR A 98 -1.29 -8.63 -9.01
C TYR A 98 -1.58 -9.74 -7.99
N TYR A 99 -2.80 -9.81 -7.46
CA TYR A 99 -3.19 -10.82 -6.49
C TYR A 99 -3.17 -12.23 -7.08
N LEU A 100 -3.64 -12.41 -8.32
CA LEU A 100 -3.55 -13.69 -9.03
C LEU A 100 -2.09 -14.12 -9.23
N ALA A 101 -1.22 -13.21 -9.67
CA ALA A 101 0.20 -13.49 -9.85
C ALA A 101 0.88 -13.86 -8.52
N CYS A 102 0.56 -13.16 -7.43
CA CYS A 102 1.08 -13.47 -6.11
C CYS A 102 0.56 -14.80 -5.59
N PHE A 103 -0.73 -15.09 -5.78
CA PHE A 103 -1.36 -16.34 -5.36
C PHE A 103 -0.73 -17.55 -6.07
N VAL A 104 -0.65 -17.50 -7.41
CA VAL A 104 0.01 -18.55 -8.21
C VAL A 104 1.48 -18.67 -7.83
N GLY A 105 2.17 -17.54 -7.63
CA GLY A 105 3.56 -17.52 -7.18
C GLY A 105 3.75 -18.26 -5.86
N MET A 106 2.91 -17.96 -4.85
CA MET A 106 2.96 -18.63 -3.54
C MET A 106 2.58 -20.11 -3.60
N MET A 107 1.63 -20.49 -4.47
CA MET A 107 1.24 -21.89 -4.67
C MET A 107 2.34 -22.73 -5.31
N LEU A 108 3.11 -22.14 -6.24
CA LEU A 108 4.26 -22.82 -6.83
C LEU A 108 5.40 -22.94 -5.82
N LEU A 109 5.87 -21.81 -5.27
CA LEU A 109 6.97 -21.73 -4.30
C LEU A 109 6.93 -20.40 -3.53
N VAL A 110 7.14 -20.44 -2.21
CA VAL A 110 7.10 -19.24 -1.34
C VAL A 110 8.07 -18.15 -1.82
N ILE A 111 9.31 -18.52 -2.20
CA ILE A 111 10.35 -17.56 -2.60
C ILE A 111 9.96 -16.78 -3.87
N PRO A 112 9.61 -17.44 -5.01
CA PRO A 112 9.03 -16.78 -6.17
C PRO A 112 7.82 -15.89 -5.88
N GLY A 113 6.91 -16.33 -5.00
CA GLY A 113 5.76 -15.53 -4.58
C GLY A 113 6.17 -14.20 -3.94
N VAL A 114 7.15 -14.22 -3.04
CA VAL A 114 7.69 -13.01 -2.39
C VAL A 114 8.44 -12.13 -3.39
N ILE A 115 9.19 -12.71 -4.33
CA ILE A 115 9.88 -11.93 -5.37
C ILE A 115 8.86 -11.19 -6.24
N LEU A 116 7.79 -11.88 -6.66
CA LEU A 116 6.72 -11.32 -7.48
C LEU A 116 5.99 -10.18 -6.75
N SER A 117 5.64 -10.37 -5.48
CA SER A 117 4.91 -9.36 -4.71
C SER A 117 5.68 -8.05 -4.61
N ILE A 118 6.97 -8.11 -4.29
CA ILE A 118 7.83 -6.91 -4.18
C ILE A 118 8.03 -6.25 -5.54
N ARG A 119 8.19 -7.03 -6.62
CA ARG A 119 8.43 -6.49 -7.95
C ARG A 119 7.22 -5.80 -8.56
N LEU A 120 6.02 -6.22 -8.18
CA LEU A 120 4.77 -5.67 -8.72
C LEU A 120 4.15 -4.63 -7.78
N LEU A 121 4.63 -4.51 -6.53
CA LEU A 121 4.11 -3.64 -5.47
C LEU A 121 3.86 -2.18 -5.89
N LEU A 122 4.65 -1.66 -6.84
CA LEU A 122 4.58 -0.26 -7.26
C LEU A 122 3.69 -0.01 -8.50
N CYS A 123 2.79 -0.94 -8.84
CA CYS A 123 1.96 -0.82 -10.04
C CYS A 123 1.00 0.39 -10.01
N ASP A 124 0.49 0.76 -8.83
CA ASP A 124 -0.43 1.89 -8.66
C ASP A 124 0.19 3.22 -9.10
N GLY A 125 1.50 3.38 -8.86
CA GLY A 125 2.24 4.58 -9.25
C GLY A 125 2.19 4.83 -10.76
N GLY A 126 2.29 3.77 -11.58
CA GLY A 126 2.18 3.90 -13.04
C GLY A 126 0.81 4.38 -13.50
N ILE A 127 -0.25 3.89 -12.86
CA ILE A 127 -1.63 4.27 -13.22
C ILE A 127 -1.92 5.70 -12.77
N LEU A 128 -1.53 6.05 -11.53
CA LEU A 128 -1.88 7.31 -10.89
C LEU A 128 -1.00 8.49 -11.30
N PHE A 129 0.28 8.25 -11.60
CA PHE A 129 1.25 9.32 -11.86
C PHE A 129 1.74 9.36 -13.31
N ASP A 130 1.59 8.26 -14.05
CA ASP A 130 2.03 8.16 -15.45
C ASP A 130 0.91 7.86 -16.44
N ASN A 131 -0.34 7.75 -15.96
CA ASN A 131 -1.51 7.41 -16.78
C ASN A 131 -1.37 6.08 -17.55
N ASP A 132 -0.54 5.15 -17.06
CA ASP A 132 -0.39 3.84 -17.68
C ASP A 132 -1.70 3.01 -17.58
N SER A 133 -1.89 2.10 -18.53
CA SER A 133 -2.91 1.05 -18.41
C SER A 133 -2.49 -0.02 -17.39
N ALA A 134 -3.44 -0.83 -16.90
CA ALA A 134 -3.18 -1.84 -15.87
C ALA A 134 -2.00 -2.79 -16.18
N ILE A 135 -1.90 -3.27 -17.42
CA ILE A 135 -0.81 -4.19 -17.82
C ILE A 135 0.51 -3.44 -17.97
N VAL A 136 0.47 -2.22 -18.51
CA VAL A 136 1.68 -1.39 -18.69
C VAL A 136 2.26 -0.98 -17.35
N SER A 137 1.41 -0.66 -16.36
CA SER A 137 1.86 -0.29 -15.02
C SER A 137 2.51 -1.45 -14.28
N LEU A 138 2.00 -2.68 -14.43
CA LEU A 138 2.63 -3.90 -13.88
C LEU A 138 4.00 -4.17 -14.53
N ARG A 139 4.10 -4.06 -15.86
CA ARG A 139 5.37 -4.22 -16.58
C ARG A 139 6.38 -3.15 -16.17
N ARG A 140 5.93 -1.90 -15.99
CA ARG A 140 6.79 -0.82 -15.49
C ARG A 140 7.27 -1.10 -14.09
N SER A 141 6.36 -1.45 -13.17
CA SER A 141 6.68 -1.85 -11.80
C SER A 141 7.79 -2.92 -11.79
N TRP A 142 7.65 -3.97 -12.60
CA TRP A 142 8.69 -5.00 -12.75
C TRP A 142 10.05 -4.46 -13.22
N ARG A 143 10.05 -3.51 -14.16
CA ARG A 143 11.27 -2.91 -14.73
C ARG A 143 11.98 -2.01 -13.73
N ILE A 144 11.26 -1.09 -13.07
CA ILE A 144 11.83 -0.10 -12.14
C ILE A 144 12.30 -0.75 -10.81
N THR A 145 11.74 -1.90 -10.44
CA THR A 145 12.11 -2.62 -9.21
C THR A 145 13.30 -3.56 -9.39
N LYS A 146 13.72 -3.88 -10.63
CA LYS A 146 14.78 -4.87 -10.92
C LYS A 146 16.11 -4.57 -10.21
N GLY A 147 16.52 -3.31 -10.15
CA GLY A 147 17.78 -2.86 -9.53
C GLY A 147 17.68 -2.47 -8.04
N SER A 148 16.47 -2.47 -7.49
CA SER A 148 16.19 -1.96 -6.14
C SER A 148 15.41 -2.96 -5.26
N TRP A 149 15.30 -4.22 -5.71
CA TRP A 149 14.51 -5.26 -5.04
C TRP A 149 14.83 -5.39 -3.54
N TRP A 150 16.11 -5.54 -3.18
CA TRP A 150 16.53 -5.63 -1.77
C TRP A 150 16.15 -4.40 -0.95
N ARG A 151 16.22 -3.20 -1.54
CA ARG A 151 15.85 -1.96 -0.85
C ARG A 151 14.35 -1.90 -0.61
N LEU A 152 13.54 -2.30 -1.60
CA LEU A 152 12.09 -2.38 -1.47
C LEU A 152 11.68 -3.45 -0.48
N PHE A 153 12.36 -4.60 -0.46
CA PHE A 153 12.13 -5.64 0.54
C PHE A 153 12.37 -5.13 1.96
N VAL A 154 13.51 -4.47 2.20
CA VAL A 154 13.81 -3.88 3.52
C VAL A 154 12.83 -2.75 3.86
N LEU A 155 12.33 -1.99 2.88
CA LEU A 155 11.28 -0.99 3.12
C LEU A 155 9.96 -1.65 3.54
N VAL A 156 9.53 -2.73 2.87
CA VAL A 156 8.35 -3.51 3.26
C VAL A 156 8.51 -4.03 4.69
N LEU A 157 9.66 -4.64 5.00
CA LEU A 157 9.94 -5.13 6.35
C LEU A 157 9.95 -4.00 7.38
N GLY A 158 10.59 -2.87 7.07
CA GLY A 158 10.68 -1.72 7.97
C GLY A 158 9.31 -1.11 8.29
N CYS A 159 8.42 -1.02 7.31
CA CYS A 159 7.05 -0.56 7.52
C CYS A 159 6.21 -1.55 8.33
N SER A 160 6.38 -2.86 8.10
CA SER A 160 5.60 -3.91 8.76
C SER A 160 6.09 -4.26 10.17
N LEU A 161 7.35 -3.94 10.49
CA LEU A 161 8.00 -4.32 11.74
C LEU A 161 7.22 -3.91 13.01
N PRO A 162 6.68 -2.70 13.15
CA PRO A 162 5.95 -2.33 14.37
C PRO A 162 4.75 -3.23 14.65
N VAL A 163 3.98 -3.57 13.61
CA VAL A 163 2.81 -4.46 13.74
C VAL A 163 3.25 -5.88 14.10
N ILE A 164 4.30 -6.38 13.45
CA ILE A 164 4.87 -7.70 13.73
C ILE A 164 5.36 -7.79 15.18
N LEU A 165 6.11 -6.78 15.65
CA LEU A 165 6.60 -6.75 17.03
C LEU A 165 5.46 -6.66 18.03
N PHE A 166 4.42 -5.85 17.76
CA PHE A 166 3.27 -5.73 18.64
C PHE A 166 2.45 -7.03 18.72
N ALA A 167 2.41 -7.82 17.65
CA ALA A 167 1.70 -9.10 17.65
C ALA A 167 2.23 -10.10 18.70
N PHE A 168 3.50 -10.03 19.08
CA PHE A 168 4.06 -10.88 20.14
C PHE A 168 3.47 -10.60 21.54
N PHE A 169 2.86 -9.43 21.74
CA PHE A 169 2.25 -9.03 23.02
C PHE A 169 0.80 -9.50 23.16
N GLU A 170 0.25 -10.25 22.19
CA GLU A 170 -1.14 -10.73 22.22
C GLU A 170 -1.47 -11.52 23.50
N SER A 171 -0.51 -12.30 24.00
CA SER A 171 -0.69 -13.11 25.22
C SER A 171 -0.57 -12.32 26.53
N LEU A 172 0.00 -11.11 26.49
CA LEU A 172 0.35 -10.32 27.68
C LEU A 172 -0.72 -9.30 28.06
N LEU A 173 -1.59 -8.93 27.12
CA LEU A 173 -2.60 -7.87 27.30
C LEU A 173 -4.02 -8.45 27.31
N PRO A 174 -4.98 -7.81 28.02
CA PRO A 174 -6.39 -8.14 27.86
C PRO A 174 -6.82 -7.98 26.40
N LYS A 175 -7.63 -8.92 25.88
CA LYS A 175 -8.04 -8.95 24.46
C LYS A 175 -8.57 -7.60 23.96
N THR A 176 -9.41 -6.93 24.74
CA THR A 176 -9.98 -5.62 24.38
C THR A 176 -8.91 -4.55 24.20
N VAL A 177 -7.92 -4.50 25.09
CA VAL A 177 -6.81 -3.55 25.04
C VAL A 177 -5.92 -3.86 23.83
N TYR A 178 -5.57 -5.14 23.64
CA TYR A 178 -4.77 -5.58 22.50
C TYR A 178 -5.43 -5.21 21.16
N SER A 179 -6.71 -5.54 20.97
CA SER A 179 -7.42 -5.25 19.72
C SER A 179 -7.50 -3.75 19.43
N PHE A 180 -7.72 -2.93 20.46
CA PHE A 180 -7.76 -1.48 20.29
C PHE A 180 -6.40 -0.92 19.87
N VAL A 181 -5.32 -1.30 20.55
CA VAL A 181 -3.97 -0.85 20.21
C VAL A 181 -3.53 -1.37 18.83
N TYR A 182 -3.84 -2.63 18.53
CA TYR A 182 -3.56 -3.24 17.22
C TYR A 182 -4.24 -2.47 16.08
N LEU A 183 -5.50 -2.08 16.26
CA LEU A 183 -6.25 -1.28 15.29
C LEU A 183 -5.60 0.10 15.07
N LEU A 184 -5.23 0.81 16.14
CA LEU A 184 -4.55 2.11 16.01
C LEU A 184 -3.22 1.98 15.28
N LEU A 185 -2.45 0.94 15.63
CA LEU A 185 -1.17 0.65 14.99
C LEU A 185 -1.36 0.28 13.51
N SER A 186 -2.38 -0.52 13.17
CA SER A 186 -2.65 -0.91 11.79
C SER A 186 -3.07 0.27 10.92
N ILE A 187 -3.82 1.23 11.47
CA ILE A 187 -4.19 2.47 10.78
C ILE A 187 -2.94 3.30 10.46
N ILE A 188 -2.09 3.54 11.46
CA ILE A 188 -0.87 4.33 11.29
C ILE A 188 0.06 3.64 10.29
N THR A 189 0.28 2.33 10.44
CA THR A 189 1.16 1.55 9.58
C THR A 189 0.63 1.47 8.15
N CYS A 190 -0.68 1.29 7.95
CA CYS A 190 -1.30 1.24 6.62
C CYS A 190 -1.03 2.54 5.84
N VAL A 191 -1.28 3.69 6.48
CA VAL A 191 -1.04 4.99 5.86
C VAL A 191 0.44 5.24 5.62
N TRP A 192 1.26 4.91 6.63
CA TRP A 192 2.71 5.07 6.54
C TRP A 192 3.30 4.25 5.41
N TYR A 193 2.84 3.01 5.25
CA TYR A 193 3.17 2.12 4.13
C TYR A 193 2.89 2.83 2.81
N GLN A 194 1.67 3.30 2.59
CA GLN A 194 1.29 3.97 1.34
C GLN A 194 2.11 5.25 1.05
N CYS A 195 2.45 6.03 2.08
CA CYS A 195 3.32 7.19 1.94
C CYS A 195 4.73 6.78 1.48
N VAL A 196 5.31 5.76 2.11
CA VAL A 196 6.66 5.27 1.81
C VAL A 196 6.73 4.72 0.38
N PHE A 197 5.75 3.93 -0.07
CA PHE A 197 5.76 3.38 -1.43
C PHE A 197 5.46 4.42 -2.51
N THR A 198 4.64 5.43 -2.21
CA THR A 198 4.47 6.58 -3.10
C THR A 198 5.81 7.28 -3.35
N LEU A 199 6.56 7.58 -2.27
CA LEU A 199 7.87 8.22 -2.39
C LEU A 199 8.90 7.30 -3.08
N ALA A 200 8.88 6.00 -2.78
CA ALA A 200 9.77 5.03 -3.41
C ALA A 200 9.51 4.93 -4.92
N TYR A 201 8.24 4.94 -5.34
CA TYR A 201 7.87 4.97 -6.75
C TYR A 201 8.41 6.21 -7.46
N LEU A 202 8.14 7.40 -6.92
CA LEU A 202 8.60 8.66 -7.52
C LEU A 202 10.12 8.69 -7.68
N HIS A 203 10.86 8.23 -6.66
CA HIS A 203 12.32 8.16 -6.73
C HIS A 203 12.84 7.15 -7.76
N LEU A 204 12.21 5.98 -7.89
CA LEU A 204 12.62 4.97 -8.86
C LEU A 204 12.27 5.38 -10.30
N ARG A 205 11.12 6.04 -10.48
CA ARG A 205 10.72 6.64 -11.75
C ARG A 205 11.75 7.68 -12.23
N GLU A 206 12.19 8.59 -11.37
CA GLU A 206 13.19 9.61 -11.72
C GLU A 206 14.56 9.02 -12.12
N ARG A 207 14.91 7.84 -11.60
CA ARG A 207 16.15 7.14 -12.00
C ARG A 207 16.04 6.49 -13.37
N GLU A 208 14.84 6.08 -13.77
CA GLU A 208 14.60 5.45 -15.07
C GLU A 208 14.61 6.46 -16.21
N SER A 209 14.21 7.70 -15.94
CA SER A 209 14.20 8.79 -16.93
C SER A 209 15.58 9.42 -17.18
N LYS A 210 16.65 8.89 -16.59
CA LYS A 210 18.03 9.36 -16.71
C LYS A 210 18.90 8.31 -17.38
#